data_AF-A0A672U3G7-F1
#
_entry.id   AF-A0A672U3G7-F1
#
_cell.length_a   1.000
_cell.length_b   1.000
_cell.length_c   1.000
_cell.angle_alpha   90.00
_cell.angle_beta   90.00
_cell.angle_gamma   90.00
#
_symmetry.space_group_name_H-M   'P 1'
#
loop_
_entity.id
_entity.type
_entity.pdbx_description
1 polymer ?
#
loop_
_entity_poly.entity_id
_entity_poly.type
_entity_poly.pdbx_seq_one_letter_code
_entity_poly.pdbx_strand_id
1 'polypeptide(L)'
;MAAPVKDREVLQRLSFLFQAAHWVLPHSPALARFYCSIQRGTARRLVLRLSPSVKRVVCRRCCSLLLPGAGGCLRLRGRGQPRTVLRCRSCGRHRRYLCREPPILETPPLETPTLEPPPLEQAPAPGQGPPRINPAQQQSGDMSSDWSPQKRPVPNQKTPFAEIKLPLF
;
A
#
# COMPACT_ATOMS: atom_id res chain seq x y z
N MET A 1 15.22 4.70 -21.79
CA MET A 1 13.81 4.85 -22.20
C MET A 1 13.13 3.49 -22.16
N ALA A 2 12.07 3.31 -21.38
CA ALA A 2 11.38 2.02 -21.28
C ALA A 2 10.64 1.69 -22.59
N ALA A 3 10.79 0.46 -23.09
CA ALA A 3 10.14 0.03 -24.32
C ALA A 3 8.59 0.13 -24.24
N PRO A 4 7.89 0.36 -25.36
CA PRO A 4 6.43 0.40 -25.39
C PRO A 4 5.86 -0.99 -25.04
N VAL A 5 5.27 -1.09 -23.85
CA VAL A 5 4.55 -2.28 -23.39
C VAL A 5 3.28 -2.42 -24.23
N LYS A 6 3.04 -3.59 -24.83
CA LYS A 6 1.79 -3.87 -25.55
C LYS A 6 0.62 -3.95 -24.56
N ASP A 7 -0.59 -3.57 -24.98
CA ASP A 7 -1.82 -3.64 -24.17
C ASP A 7 -1.79 -2.85 -22.85
N ARG A 8 -1.17 -1.66 -22.83
CA ARG A 8 -1.03 -0.82 -21.62
C ARG A 8 -2.36 -0.57 -20.90
N GLU A 9 -3.38 -0.15 -21.65
CA GLU A 9 -4.68 0.20 -21.09
C GLU A 9 -5.35 -0.98 -20.38
N VAL A 10 -5.23 -2.18 -20.97
CA VAL A 10 -5.79 -3.40 -20.40
C VAL A 10 -5.06 -3.76 -19.11
N LEU A 11 -3.73 -3.71 -19.12
CA LEU A 11 -2.92 -3.98 -17.92
C LEU A 11 -3.22 -2.98 -16.79
N GLN A 12 -3.47 -1.72 -17.13
CA GLN A 12 -3.90 -0.70 -16.18
C GLN A 12 -5.27 -1.01 -15.58
N ARG A 13 -6.27 -1.39 -16.40
CA ARG A 13 -7.60 -1.81 -15.93
C ARG A 13 -7.53 -3.04 -15.02
N LEU A 14 -6.73 -4.04 -15.39
CA LEU A 14 -6.53 -5.24 -14.56
C LEU A 14 -5.85 -4.93 -13.23
N SER A 15 -4.91 -3.99 -13.22
CA SER A 15 -4.22 -3.53 -12.01
C SER A 15 -5.17 -2.77 -11.10
N PHE A 16 -6.00 -1.88 -11.65
CA PHE A 16 -7.02 -1.16 -10.90
C PHE A 16 -8.02 -2.12 -10.22
N LEU A 17 -8.56 -3.09 -10.96
CA LEU A 17 -9.48 -4.09 -10.39
C LEU A 17 -8.84 -4.88 -9.24
N PHE A 18 -7.56 -5.22 -9.37
CA PHE A 18 -6.83 -5.93 -8.33
C PHE A 18 -6.66 -5.09 -7.06
N GLN A 19 -6.26 -3.82 -7.22
CA GLN A 19 -6.11 -2.90 -6.10
C GLN A 19 -7.46 -2.64 -5.41
N ALA A 20 -8.51 -2.37 -6.18
CA ALA A 20 -9.86 -2.19 -5.65
C ALA A 20 -10.32 -3.41 -4.84
N ALA A 21 -10.03 -4.63 -5.31
CA ALA A 21 -10.35 -5.85 -4.57
C ALA A 21 -9.64 -5.92 -3.20
N HIS A 22 -8.40 -5.46 -3.10
CA HIS A 22 -7.67 -5.41 -1.84
C HIS A 22 -8.24 -4.38 -0.86
N TRP A 23 -8.61 -3.19 -1.34
CA TRP A 23 -9.24 -2.14 -0.53
C TRP A 23 -10.61 -2.53 0.03
N VAL A 24 -11.41 -3.24 -0.78
CA VAL A 24 -12.78 -3.63 -0.39
C VAL A 24 -12.81 -4.89 0.46
N LEU A 25 -11.75 -5.70 0.47
CA LEU A 25 -11.67 -6.96 1.22
C LEU A 25 -12.07 -6.88 2.72
N PRO A 26 -11.61 -5.90 3.52
CA PRO A 26 -12.01 -5.79 4.93
C PRO A 26 -13.48 -5.40 5.12
N HIS A 27 -14.07 -4.68 4.15
CA HIS A 27 -15.45 -4.21 4.22
C HIS A 27 -16.43 -5.29 3.76
N SER A 28 -16.17 -5.87 2.58
CA SER A 28 -17.03 -6.91 2.01
C SER A 28 -16.23 -7.93 1.18
N PRO A 29 -16.10 -9.18 1.65
CA PRO A 29 -15.35 -10.20 0.91
C PRO A 29 -16.08 -10.67 -0.36
N ALA A 30 -17.40 -10.44 -0.47
CA ALA A 30 -18.19 -10.76 -1.66
C ALA A 30 -17.83 -9.85 -2.84
N LEU A 31 -17.72 -8.53 -2.62
CA LEU A 31 -17.34 -7.58 -3.68
C LEU A 31 -15.88 -7.80 -4.13
N ALA A 32 -14.98 -8.10 -3.20
CA ALA A 32 -13.60 -8.44 -3.55
C ALA A 32 -13.53 -9.67 -4.50
N ARG A 33 -14.38 -10.68 -4.28
CA ARG A 33 -14.49 -11.84 -5.19
C ARG A 33 -15.03 -11.45 -6.56
N PHE A 34 -16.02 -10.56 -6.60
CA PHE A 34 -16.57 -10.05 -7.85
C PHE A 34 -15.49 -9.35 -8.69
N TYR A 35 -14.75 -8.40 -8.12
CA TYR A 35 -13.65 -7.72 -8.83
C TYR A 35 -12.59 -8.70 -9.35
N CYS A 36 -12.19 -9.67 -8.51
CA CYS A 36 -11.25 -10.71 -8.93
C CYS A 36 -11.80 -11.63 -10.04
N SER A 37 -13.11 -11.88 -10.05
CA SER A 37 -13.77 -12.68 -11.10
C SER A 37 -13.75 -11.96 -12.44
N ILE A 38 -14.01 -10.64 -12.43
CA ILE A 38 -13.96 -9.78 -13.61
C ILE A 38 -12.52 -9.69 -14.11
N GLN A 39 -11.57 -9.38 -13.23
CA GLN A 39 -10.15 -9.31 -13.58
C GLN A 39 -9.67 -10.61 -14.25
N ARG A 40 -10.02 -11.77 -13.69
CA ARG A 40 -9.65 -13.07 -14.28
C ARG A 40 -10.37 -13.34 -15.59
N GLY A 41 -11.66 -13.00 -15.69
CA GLY A 41 -12.45 -13.14 -16.91
C GLY A 41 -11.84 -12.35 -18.06
N THR A 42 -11.53 -11.07 -17.82
CA THR A 42 -10.87 -10.18 -18.78
C THR A 42 -9.49 -10.70 -19.18
N ALA A 43 -8.66 -11.14 -18.21
CA ALA A 43 -7.35 -11.71 -18.51
C ALA A 43 -7.42 -12.99 -19.35
N ARG A 44 -8.45 -13.83 -19.16
CA ARG A 44 -8.67 -15.03 -19.97
C ARG A 44 -9.13 -14.71 -21.39
N ARG A 45 -10.09 -13.80 -21.54
CA ARG A 45 -10.62 -13.37 -22.86
C ARG A 45 -9.53 -12.76 -23.73
N LEU A 46 -8.64 -11.97 -23.12
CA LEU A 46 -7.54 -11.30 -23.81
C LEU A 46 -6.26 -12.14 -23.85
N VAL A 47 -6.30 -13.39 -23.37
CA VAL A 47 -5.15 -14.33 -23.38
C VAL A 47 -3.89 -13.74 -22.72
N LEU A 48 -4.07 -12.91 -21.68
CA LEU A 48 -2.97 -12.24 -21.00
C LEU A 48 -2.32 -13.11 -19.93
N ARG A 49 -0.98 -13.11 -19.92
CA ARG A 49 -0.18 -13.79 -18.90
C ARG A 49 -0.06 -12.92 -17.64
N LEU A 50 -0.96 -13.15 -16.68
CA LEU A 50 -0.86 -12.50 -15.36
C LEU A 50 0.43 -12.89 -14.61
N SER A 51 0.99 -11.96 -13.84
CA SER A 51 2.21 -12.21 -13.05
C SER A 51 1.99 -13.31 -12.00
N PRO A 52 3.04 -14.09 -11.65
CA PRO A 52 2.92 -15.18 -10.69
C PRO A 52 2.49 -14.68 -9.30
N SER A 53 2.91 -13.48 -8.90
CA SER A 53 2.54 -12.86 -7.62
C SER A 53 1.03 -12.67 -7.51
N VAL A 54 0.39 -12.08 -8.52
CA VAL A 54 -1.07 -11.89 -8.56
C VAL A 54 -1.79 -13.24 -8.62
N LYS A 55 -1.28 -14.19 -9.44
CA LYS A 55 -1.85 -15.54 -9.54
C LYS A 55 -1.80 -16.35 -8.25
N ARG A 56 -0.84 -16.09 -7.36
CA ARG A 56 -0.72 -16.76 -6.05
C ARG A 56 -1.77 -16.26 -5.08
N VAL A 57 -2.04 -14.96 -5.08
CA VAL A 57 -3.02 -14.33 -4.19
C VAL A 57 -4.46 -14.67 -4.58
N VAL A 58 -4.80 -14.88 -5.85
CA VAL A 58 -6.20 -15.16 -6.24
C VAL A 58 -6.52 -16.66 -6.29
N CYS A 59 -7.60 -17.09 -5.63
CA CYS A 59 -8.06 -18.47 -5.66
C CYS A 59 -8.56 -18.90 -7.05
N ARG A 60 -8.22 -20.12 -7.52
CA ARG A 60 -8.62 -20.64 -8.84
C ARG A 60 -10.12 -20.94 -8.99
N ARG A 61 -10.81 -21.28 -7.89
CA ARG A 61 -12.21 -21.73 -7.92
C ARG A 61 -13.19 -20.58 -7.68
N CYS A 62 -13.15 -19.99 -6.48
CA CYS A 62 -14.10 -18.96 -6.04
C CYS A 62 -13.62 -17.51 -6.24
N CYS A 63 -12.44 -17.30 -6.85
CA CYS A 63 -11.85 -15.97 -7.06
C CYS A 63 -11.66 -15.11 -5.79
N SER A 64 -11.64 -15.70 -4.60
CA SER A 64 -11.33 -14.97 -3.36
C SER A 64 -9.85 -14.60 -3.27
N LEU A 65 -9.55 -13.47 -2.63
CA LEU A 65 -8.19 -13.09 -2.24
C LEU A 65 -7.68 -13.99 -1.10
N LEU A 66 -6.53 -14.60 -1.31
CA LEU A 66 -5.84 -15.52 -0.40
C LEU A 66 -4.78 -14.77 0.40
N LEU A 67 -5.19 -13.68 1.04
CA LEU A 67 -4.34 -12.99 2.01
C LEU A 67 -4.28 -13.81 3.31
N PRO A 68 -3.09 -13.94 3.91
CA PRO A 68 -2.96 -14.53 5.24
C PRO A 68 -3.81 -13.73 6.25
N GLY A 69 -4.48 -14.42 7.16
CA GLY A 69 -5.38 -13.82 8.15
C GLY A 69 -6.81 -13.61 7.64
N ALA A 70 -6.99 -13.07 6.43
CA ALA A 70 -8.32 -12.79 5.88
C ALA A 70 -8.93 -13.99 5.13
N GLY A 71 -8.50 -14.24 3.88
CA GLY A 71 -9.16 -15.20 2.98
C GLY A 71 -8.42 -16.52 2.75
N GLY A 72 -7.17 -16.62 3.18
CA GLY A 72 -6.33 -17.81 3.02
C GLY A 72 -5.54 -18.17 4.26
N CYS A 73 -5.24 -19.46 4.40
CA CYS A 73 -4.27 -19.96 5.36
C CYS A 73 -2.99 -20.33 4.62
N LEU A 74 -1.88 -19.71 4.98
CA LEU A 74 -0.55 -20.07 4.52
C LEU A 74 0.10 -20.99 5.54
N ARG A 75 0.64 -22.13 5.11
CA ARG A 75 1.41 -23.04 5.97
C ARG A 75 2.69 -23.44 5.27
N LEU A 76 3.82 -23.23 5.94
CA LEU A 76 5.08 -23.83 5.52
C LEU A 76 5.13 -25.27 6.03
N ARG A 77 5.46 -26.21 5.14
CA ARG A 77 5.64 -27.62 5.46
C ARG A 77 7.03 -28.04 5.01
N GLY A 78 7.76 -28.75 5.86
CA GLY A 78 9.08 -29.28 5.52
C GLY A 78 9.46 -30.44 6.43
N ARG A 79 9.76 -31.59 5.82
CA ARG A 79 10.65 -32.62 6.37
C ARG A 79 11.82 -32.92 5.39
N GLY A 80 11.93 -32.11 4.33
CA GLY A 80 12.82 -32.25 3.17
C GLY A 80 12.75 -30.94 2.38
N GLN A 81 12.43 -30.97 1.09
CA GLN A 81 12.22 -29.73 0.31
C GLN A 81 11.07 -28.88 0.89
N PRO A 82 11.32 -27.63 1.33
CA PRO A 82 10.31 -26.77 1.94
C PRO A 82 9.20 -26.41 0.94
N ARG A 83 7.94 -26.54 1.36
CA ARG A 83 6.76 -26.28 0.52
C ARG A 83 5.80 -25.35 1.23
N THR A 84 5.39 -24.31 0.52
CA THR A 84 4.33 -23.41 0.95
C THR A 84 2.98 -23.95 0.49
N VAL A 85 2.11 -24.28 1.44
CA VAL A 85 0.74 -24.72 1.19
C VAL A 85 -0.22 -23.56 1.48
N LEU A 86 -0.89 -23.08 0.42
CA LEU A 86 -1.88 -22.02 0.50
C LEU A 86 -3.28 -22.64 0.38
N ARG A 87 -4.09 -22.54 1.44
CA ARG A 87 -5.48 -23.04 1.50
C ARG A 87 -6.46 -21.88 1.46
N CYS A 88 -7.47 -21.96 0.60
CA CYS A 88 -8.60 -21.04 0.61
C CYS A 88 -9.56 -21.35 1.75
N ARG A 89 -9.90 -20.36 2.59
CA ARG A 89 -10.88 -20.53 3.67
C ARG A 89 -12.32 -20.65 3.14
N SER A 90 -12.62 -20.06 1.98
CA SER A 90 -13.98 -20.03 1.43
C SER A 90 -14.39 -21.29 0.67
N CYS A 91 -13.48 -21.90 -0.12
CA CYS A 91 -13.81 -23.08 -0.94
C CYS A 91 -12.97 -24.33 -0.62
N GLY A 92 -12.06 -24.25 0.35
CA GLY A 92 -11.21 -25.37 0.77
C GLY A 92 -10.10 -25.79 -0.20
N ARG A 93 -10.04 -25.23 -1.43
CA ARG A 93 -8.99 -25.57 -2.41
C ARG A 93 -7.62 -25.18 -1.86
N HIS A 94 -6.64 -26.08 -2.03
CA HIS A 94 -5.25 -25.85 -1.66
C HIS A 94 -4.34 -25.77 -2.88
N ARG A 95 -3.25 -25.01 -2.77
CA ARG A 95 -2.18 -24.90 -3.76
C ARG A 95 -0.85 -25.09 -3.05
N ARG A 96 0.10 -25.74 -3.73
CA ARG A 96 1.43 -26.03 -3.19
C ARG A 96 2.44 -25.31 -4.08
N TYR A 97 3.33 -24.57 -3.46
CA TYR A 97 4.45 -23.91 -4.10
C TYR A 97 5.73 -24.43 -3.45
N LEU A 98 6.68 -24.84 -4.28
CA LEU A 98 8.02 -25.15 -3.79
C LEU A 98 8.66 -23.84 -3.35
N CYS A 99 9.22 -23.81 -2.14
CA CYS A 99 10.12 -22.75 -1.75
C CYS A 99 11.46 -23.08 -2.39
N ARG A 100 11.78 -22.44 -3.51
CA ARG A 100 13.13 -22.48 -4.03
C ARG A 100 13.91 -21.46 -3.21
N GLU A 101 14.98 -21.91 -2.56
CA GLU A 101 15.94 -21.00 -1.93
C GLU A 101 16.44 -20.05 -3.02
N PRO A 102 16.21 -18.73 -2.92
CA PRO A 102 16.93 -17.81 -3.77
C PRO A 102 18.43 -17.98 -3.49
N PRO A 103 19.30 -17.93 -4.51
CA PRO A 103 20.73 -17.75 -4.23
C PRO A 103 20.85 -16.56 -3.29
N ILE A 104 21.66 -16.70 -2.24
CA ILE A 104 21.96 -15.60 -1.33
C ILE A 104 22.62 -14.52 -2.20
N LEU A 105 21.83 -13.52 -2.59
CA LEU A 105 22.37 -12.26 -3.07
C LEU A 105 22.94 -11.63 -1.82
N GLU A 106 24.27 -11.61 -1.71
CA GLU A 106 24.97 -10.77 -0.76
C GLU A 106 24.47 -9.35 -0.99
N THR A 107 23.48 -8.94 -0.21
CA THR A 107 23.08 -7.54 -0.17
C THR A 107 24.29 -6.80 0.36
N PRO A 108 24.85 -5.82 -0.38
CA PRO A 108 25.86 -4.96 0.22
C PRO A 108 25.29 -4.41 1.53
N PRO A 109 26.12 -4.29 2.59
CA PRO A 109 25.66 -3.80 3.87
C PRO A 109 24.79 -2.56 3.69
N LEU A 110 23.65 -2.54 4.37
CA LEU A 110 22.84 -1.32 4.48
C LEU A 110 23.75 -0.27 5.14
N GLU A 111 24.32 0.62 4.34
CA GLU A 111 24.88 1.86 4.86
C GLU A 111 23.68 2.67 5.38
N THR A 112 23.43 2.56 6.68
CA THR A 112 22.63 3.54 7.39
C THR A 112 23.36 4.86 7.23
N PRO A 113 22.80 5.90 6.57
CA PRO A 113 23.36 7.23 6.70
C PRO A 113 23.30 7.57 8.19
N THR A 114 24.46 7.63 8.84
CA THR A 114 24.64 8.13 10.19
C THR A 114 24.03 9.53 10.22
N LEU A 115 22.84 9.64 10.80
CA LEU A 115 22.30 10.94 11.22
C LEU A 115 23.21 11.40 12.36
N GLU A 116 24.20 12.21 12.03
CA GLU A 116 24.85 13.05 13.04
C GLU A 116 23.75 13.94 13.66
N PRO A 117 23.55 13.91 14.99
CA PRO A 117 22.64 14.85 15.62
C PRO A 117 23.18 16.28 15.42
N PRO A 118 22.30 17.26 15.12
CA PRO A 118 22.75 18.64 14.95
C PRO A 118 23.40 19.15 16.25
N PRO A 119 24.45 19.97 16.16
CA PRO A 119 25.07 20.56 17.34
C PRO A 119 24.05 21.36 18.15
N LEU A 120 24.03 21.14 19.47
CA LEU A 120 23.28 21.93 20.42
C LEU A 120 23.88 23.34 20.46
N GLU A 121 23.28 24.29 19.74
CA GLU A 121 23.64 25.69 19.80
C GLU A 121 23.20 26.28 21.15
N GLN A 122 24.19 26.58 21.99
CA GLN A 122 24.03 27.18 23.30
C GLN A 122 23.57 28.63 23.16
N ALA A 123 22.50 28.98 23.88
CA ALA A 123 21.98 30.34 23.95
C ALA A 123 23.04 31.35 24.45
N PRO A 124 23.17 32.54 23.85
CA PRO A 124 24.08 33.57 24.35
C PRO A 124 23.51 34.27 25.60
N ALA A 125 24.33 34.35 26.65
CA ALA A 125 24.13 35.15 27.86
C ALA A 125 24.37 36.66 27.57
N PRO A 126 23.96 37.59 28.46
CA PRO A 126 23.50 38.92 28.09
C PRO A 126 24.60 39.98 28.01
N GLY A 127 24.36 40.99 27.18
CA GLY A 127 24.81 42.37 27.40
C GLY A 127 25.99 42.84 26.57
N GLN A 128 25.70 43.62 25.52
CA GLN A 128 26.37 44.89 25.18
C GLN A 128 25.53 45.63 24.14
N GLY A 129 25.30 46.92 24.39
CA GLY A 129 24.27 47.75 23.73
C GLY A 129 24.51 48.07 22.25
N PRO A 130 23.51 48.68 21.58
CA PRO A 130 23.50 48.82 20.13
C PRO A 130 24.38 49.99 19.65
N PRO A 131 25.18 49.83 18.59
CA PRO A 131 25.67 50.98 17.84
C PRO A 131 24.55 51.55 16.94
N ARG A 132 24.35 52.87 17.04
CA ARG A 132 23.44 53.66 16.21
C ARG A 132 23.91 53.71 14.75
N ILE A 133 23.02 53.42 13.81
CA ILE A 133 23.16 53.81 12.40
C ILE A 133 21.81 54.39 11.93
N ASN A 134 21.90 55.54 11.26
CA ASN A 134 20.82 56.49 10.96
C ASN A 134 19.91 56.03 9.80
N PRO A 135 18.70 56.62 9.70
CA PRO A 135 17.71 56.27 8.67
C PRO A 135 17.98 57.06 7.38
N ALA A 136 18.27 56.38 6.28
CA ALA A 136 18.19 56.97 4.94
C ALA A 136 17.97 55.88 3.88
N GLN A 137 16.96 56.10 3.03
CA GLN A 137 16.60 55.38 1.79
C GLN A 137 15.89 54.00 2.02
N GLN A 138 14.56 53.83 1.98
CA GLN A 138 13.53 54.18 0.97
C GLN A 138 13.78 53.42 -0.35
N GLN A 139 13.00 52.39 -0.73
CA GLN A 139 11.79 52.47 -1.59
C GLN A 139 11.33 50.99 -1.87
N SER A 140 10.08 50.54 -1.60
CA SER A 140 8.79 50.65 -2.34
C SER A 140 8.58 49.71 -3.55
N GLY A 141 7.48 48.93 -3.51
CA GLY A 141 6.82 48.20 -4.62
C GLY A 141 7.19 46.71 -4.72
N ASP A 142 6.35 45.71 -4.99
CA ASP A 142 4.91 45.53 -5.26
C ASP A 142 4.62 44.02 -5.03
N MET A 143 3.65 43.62 -4.23
CA MET A 143 2.31 43.13 -4.60
C MET A 143 2.22 41.70 -5.22
N SER A 144 1.28 40.92 -4.65
CA SER A 144 0.68 39.65 -5.12
C SER A 144 1.41 38.35 -4.69
N SER A 145 0.90 37.65 -3.66
CA SER A 145 -0.06 36.51 -3.72
C SER A 145 0.46 35.36 -4.61
N ASP A 146 0.57 34.12 -4.16
CA ASP A 146 -0.48 33.34 -3.51
C ASP A 146 0.10 31.97 -3.08
N TRP A 147 -0.66 31.22 -2.27
CA TRP A 147 -0.51 29.80 -1.93
C TRP A 147 0.16 29.43 -0.58
N SER A 148 -0.65 29.47 0.49
CA SER A 148 -0.46 28.65 1.69
C SER A 148 -1.22 27.31 1.58
N PRO A 149 -0.64 26.15 1.96
CA PRO A 149 -1.38 24.89 2.03
C PRO A 149 -2.31 24.85 3.26
N GLN A 150 -3.62 24.77 3.00
CA GLN A 150 -4.65 24.59 4.02
C GLN A 150 -4.49 23.24 4.76
N LYS A 151 -4.47 23.31 6.09
CA LYS A 151 -4.53 22.16 7.01
C LYS A 151 -5.89 21.46 6.84
N ARG A 152 -5.89 20.15 6.58
CA ARG A 152 -7.12 19.34 6.60
C ARG A 152 -7.57 19.13 8.07
N PRO A 153 -8.85 19.28 8.41
CA PRO A 153 -9.35 18.91 9.72
C PRO A 153 -9.48 17.39 9.85
N VAL A 154 -9.16 16.88 11.04
CA VAL A 154 -9.25 15.47 11.43
C VAL A 154 -10.73 15.12 11.71
N PRO A 155 -11.29 14.02 11.16
CA PRO A 155 -12.66 13.61 11.49
C PRO A 155 -12.76 13.03 12.91
N ASN A 156 -13.62 13.67 13.71
CA ASN A 156 -13.94 13.37 15.11
C ASN A 156 -14.76 12.06 15.23
N GLN A 157 -14.26 11.11 16.03
CA GLN A 157 -14.91 9.82 16.30
C GLN A 157 -15.92 9.95 17.44
N LYS A 158 -17.19 10.22 17.15
CA LYS A 158 -18.32 9.87 18.04
C LYS A 158 -19.60 9.64 17.22
N THR A 159 -19.99 8.38 17.02
CA THR A 159 -21.41 8.02 16.84
C THR A 159 -21.71 6.77 17.68
N PRO A 160 -22.81 6.77 18.45
CA PRO A 160 -23.19 5.64 19.28
C PRO A 160 -23.89 4.56 18.45
N PHE A 161 -23.62 3.30 18.78
CA PHE A 161 -24.30 2.11 18.29
C PHE A 161 -25.82 2.24 18.51
N ALA A 162 -26.59 2.38 17.43
CA ALA A 162 -28.03 2.14 17.45
C ALA A 162 -28.28 0.65 17.19
N GLU A 163 -28.77 -0.05 18.21
CA GLU A 163 -29.30 -1.41 18.13
C GLU A 163 -30.50 -1.45 17.16
N ILE A 164 -30.40 -2.26 16.10
CA ILE A 164 -31.56 -2.66 15.30
C ILE A 164 -31.89 -4.09 15.68
N LYS A 165 -32.88 -4.23 16.57
CA LYS A 165 -33.61 -5.48 16.82
C LYS A 165 -34.33 -5.89 15.54
N LEU A 166 -33.98 -7.06 14.99
CA LEU A 166 -34.85 -7.78 14.05
C LEU A 166 -35.46 -8.99 14.77
N PRO A 167 -36.79 -9.20 14.63
CA PRO A 167 -37.53 -10.20 15.40
C PRO A 167 -37.32 -11.62 14.86
N LEU A 168 -37.39 -12.56 15.81
CA LEU A 168 -37.47 -14.00 15.62
C LEU A 168 -38.66 -14.38 14.73
N PHE A 169 -38.39 -15.15 13.69
CA PHE A 169 -39.24 -16.20 13.14
C PHE A 169 -38.34 -17.32 12.62
#